data_AF-A0A4R1K193-F1
#
_entry.id   AF-A0A4R1K193-F1
#
_cell.length_a   1.000
_cell.length_b   1.000
_cell.length_c   1.000
_cell.angle_alpha   90.00
_cell.angle_beta   90.00
_cell.angle_gamma   90.00
#
_symmetry.space_group_name_H-M   'P 1'
#
loop_
_entity.id
_entity.type
_entity.pdbx_description
1 polymer ?
#
loop_
_entity_poly.entity_id
_entity_poly.type
_entity_poly.pdbx_seq_one_letter_code
_entity_poly.pdbx_strand_id
1 'polypeptide(L)'
;MKQLLAIVIAVLFIACNSKNNKEPEKLQFQKLPPKVAQTDTVKIYPMEKATEKFDTLITNKNIKISIVRRDLDSYVLHDSWANDKKYTDKYRNAEIALTITQNEKVILDTVFKKEQFAKSLGNDFLKIAIFHNYWFKKIDEKGIEFFGVITEPETDNTLDFNHFYNFKTKKLEFAIAKEEEEE
;
A
#
# COMPACT_ATOMS: atom_id res chain seq x y z
N MET A 1 18.30 15.77 -57.71
CA MET A 1 17.05 16.16 -58.40
C MET A 1 15.96 15.20 -57.98
N LYS A 2 14.82 15.75 -57.53
CA LYS A 2 13.56 15.05 -57.26
C LYS A 2 13.21 14.15 -58.44
N GLN A 3 12.62 12.96 -58.19
CA GLN A 3 11.30 12.62 -58.72
C GLN A 3 10.62 11.55 -57.84
N LEU A 4 9.38 11.88 -57.47
CA LEU A 4 8.33 11.07 -56.86
C LEU A 4 8.14 9.74 -57.60
N LEU A 5 7.94 8.65 -56.85
CA LEU A 5 7.20 7.49 -57.37
C LEU A 5 5.96 7.29 -56.49
N ALA A 6 4.80 7.63 -57.06
CA ALA A 6 3.51 7.35 -56.48
C ALA A 6 3.18 5.86 -56.65
N ILE A 7 2.89 5.16 -55.55
CA ILE A 7 2.37 3.80 -55.60
C ILE A 7 0.91 3.84 -55.15
N VAL A 8 0.03 3.61 -56.12
CA VAL A 8 -1.39 3.34 -55.95
C VAL A 8 -1.53 1.90 -55.44
N ILE A 9 -2.13 1.69 -54.27
CA ILE A 9 -2.57 0.37 -53.83
C ILE A 9 -4.10 0.37 -53.79
N ALA A 10 -4.66 -0.44 -54.68
CA ALA A 10 -6.09 -0.68 -54.83
C ALA A 10 -6.65 -1.46 -53.64
N VAL A 11 -7.76 -0.97 -53.08
CA VAL A 11 -8.55 -1.65 -52.06
C VAL A 11 -9.44 -2.69 -52.74
N LEU A 12 -9.20 -3.97 -52.48
CA LEU A 12 -10.10 -5.06 -52.85
C LEU A 12 -11.23 -5.17 -51.83
N PHE A 13 -12.44 -4.78 -52.21
CA PHE A 13 -13.67 -5.15 -51.52
C PHE A 13 -14.04 -6.58 -51.89
N ILE A 14 -13.87 -7.52 -50.96
CA ILE A 14 -14.50 -8.84 -51.07
C ILE A 14 -15.88 -8.75 -50.41
N ALA A 15 -16.91 -8.65 -51.24
CA ALA A 15 -18.29 -8.85 -50.86
C ALA A 15 -18.56 -10.37 -50.75
N CYS A 16 -18.74 -10.88 -49.54
CA CYS A 16 -19.36 -12.19 -49.32
C CYS A 16 -20.84 -11.98 -49.00
N ASN A 17 -21.66 -12.22 -50.02
CA ASN A 17 -23.11 -12.30 -49.92
C ASN A 17 -23.47 -13.79 -49.83
N SER A 18 -23.84 -14.29 -48.65
CA SER A 18 -24.50 -15.59 -48.52
C SER A 18 -25.82 -15.41 -47.75
N LYS A 19 -26.93 -15.57 -48.46
CA LYS A 19 -28.27 -15.57 -47.91
C LYS A 19 -28.57 -16.94 -47.28
N ASN A 20 -28.94 -16.87 -46.01
CA ASN A 20 -29.85 -17.71 -45.19
C ASN A 20 -30.36 -19.04 -45.76
N ASN A 21 -30.18 -20.10 -44.95
CA ASN A 21 -31.29 -20.89 -44.40
C ASN A 21 -30.77 -21.82 -43.29
N LYS A 22 -31.06 -21.50 -42.02
CA LYS A 22 -31.05 -22.47 -40.91
C LYS A 22 -32.18 -22.11 -39.94
N GLU A 23 -32.99 -23.12 -39.62
CA GLU A 23 -34.07 -23.11 -38.62
C GLU A 23 -33.64 -22.50 -37.28
N PRO A 24 -34.57 -21.91 -36.51
CA PRO A 24 -34.26 -21.48 -35.15
C PRO A 24 -34.05 -22.72 -34.26
N GLU A 25 -32.79 -22.99 -33.96
CA GLU A 25 -32.39 -23.89 -32.89
C GLU A 25 -33.01 -23.38 -31.59
N LYS A 26 -33.87 -24.19 -30.97
CA LYS A 26 -34.44 -23.90 -29.66
C LYS A 26 -33.29 -23.71 -28.68
N LEU A 27 -33.04 -22.46 -28.28
CA LEU A 27 -32.20 -22.11 -27.13
C LEU A 27 -32.72 -22.92 -25.93
N GLN A 28 -32.03 -24.01 -25.62
CA GLN A 28 -32.12 -24.60 -24.30
C GLN A 28 -31.60 -23.53 -23.36
N PHE A 29 -32.50 -22.93 -22.59
CA PHE A 29 -32.11 -22.19 -21.40
C PHE A 29 -31.30 -23.16 -20.54
N GLN A 30 -29.97 -23.04 -20.61
CA GLN A 30 -29.11 -23.58 -19.58
C GLN A 30 -29.64 -23.01 -18.27
N LYS A 31 -30.07 -23.89 -17.37
CA LYS A 31 -30.38 -23.52 -16.00
C LYS A 31 -29.21 -22.68 -15.52
N LEU A 32 -29.49 -21.42 -15.16
CA LEU A 32 -28.53 -20.61 -14.41
C LEU A 32 -27.95 -21.51 -13.31
N PRO A 33 -26.62 -21.52 -13.12
CA PRO A 33 -26.05 -22.26 -12.01
C PRO A 33 -26.79 -21.83 -10.75
N PRO A 34 -27.13 -22.77 -9.86
CA PRO A 34 -27.79 -22.42 -8.61
C PRO A 34 -26.96 -21.33 -7.96
N LYS A 35 -27.60 -20.22 -7.59
CA LYS A 35 -27.00 -19.11 -6.87
C LYS A 35 -26.45 -19.70 -5.57
N VAL A 36 -25.19 -20.15 -5.62
CA VAL A 36 -24.49 -20.68 -4.45
C VAL A 36 -24.51 -19.55 -3.45
N ALA A 37 -25.07 -19.82 -2.28
CA ALA A 37 -25.01 -18.87 -1.18
C ALA A 37 -23.53 -18.55 -0.94
N GLN A 38 -23.12 -17.34 -1.34
CA GLN A 38 -21.78 -16.81 -1.11
C GLN A 38 -21.59 -16.70 0.40
N THR A 39 -21.08 -17.75 1.04
CA THR A 39 -20.48 -17.61 2.36
C THR A 39 -19.09 -17.05 2.11
N ASP A 40 -18.97 -15.73 1.98
CA ASP A 40 -17.69 -15.05 1.91
C ASP A 40 -16.88 -15.46 3.15
N THR A 41 -15.73 -16.10 2.94
CA THR A 41 -14.82 -16.38 4.05
C THR A 41 -14.06 -15.10 4.34
N VAL A 42 -14.26 -14.53 5.52
CA VAL A 42 -13.57 -13.33 5.99
C VAL A 42 -12.50 -13.72 7.00
N LYS A 43 -11.24 -13.33 6.73
CA LYS A 43 -10.16 -13.43 7.72
C LYS A 43 -9.71 -12.04 8.12
N ILE A 44 -9.21 -11.89 9.34
CA ILE A 44 -8.75 -10.61 9.89
C ILE A 44 -7.32 -10.77 10.37
N TYR A 45 -6.45 -9.84 9.99
CA TYR A 45 -5.03 -9.84 10.32
C TYR A 45 -4.59 -8.49 10.93
N PRO A 46 -3.95 -8.52 12.12
CA PRO A 46 -3.99 -9.62 13.08
C PRO A 46 -5.41 -9.85 13.61
N MET A 47 -5.70 -11.08 14.05
CA MET A 47 -7.03 -11.45 14.55
C MET A 47 -7.41 -10.58 15.76
N GLU A 48 -6.53 -10.54 16.75
CA GLU A 48 -6.64 -9.67 17.92
C GLU A 48 -5.94 -8.34 17.68
N LYS A 49 -6.49 -7.26 18.25
CA LYS A 49 -5.82 -5.96 18.25
C LYS A 49 -4.67 -5.97 19.25
N ALA A 50 -3.55 -5.38 18.85
CA ALA A 50 -2.42 -5.16 19.73
C ALA A 50 -2.12 -3.67 19.90
N THR A 51 -1.48 -3.36 21.03
CA THR A 51 -0.69 -2.14 21.21
C THR A 51 0.72 -2.58 21.54
N GLU A 52 1.64 -2.30 20.64
CA GLU A 52 3.05 -2.66 20.75
C GLU A 52 3.86 -1.42 21.08
N LYS A 53 4.82 -1.55 21.98
CA LYS A 53 5.66 -0.45 22.43
C LYS A 53 7.13 -0.83 22.35
N PHE A 54 7.90 0.02 21.70
CA PHE A 54 9.34 -0.10 21.55
C PHE A 54 10.01 1.14 22.13
N ASP A 55 10.79 0.94 23.20
CA ASP A 55 11.55 2.00 23.84
C ASP A 55 13.04 1.85 23.49
N THR A 56 13.68 2.92 23.05
CA THR A 56 15.14 3.00 22.86
C THR A 56 15.72 4.03 23.81
N LEU A 57 16.76 3.64 24.56
CA LEU A 57 17.46 4.51 25.51
C LEU A 57 18.87 4.80 25.00
N ILE A 58 19.20 6.08 24.86
CA ILE A 58 20.52 6.57 24.44
C ILE A 58 21.10 7.33 25.63
N THR A 59 21.75 6.58 26.52
CA THR A 59 22.15 7.04 27.86
C THR A 59 23.16 8.17 27.82
N ASN A 60 24.17 8.11 26.95
CA ASN A 60 25.19 9.16 26.81
C ASN A 60 24.64 10.51 26.33
N LYS A 61 23.43 10.55 25.77
CA LYS A 61 22.74 11.78 25.34
C LYS A 61 21.49 12.09 26.19
N ASN A 62 21.19 11.27 27.21
CA ASN A 62 19.96 11.31 28.01
C ASN A 62 18.69 11.37 27.14
N ILE A 63 18.65 10.60 26.07
CA ILE A 63 17.50 10.54 25.16
C ILE A 63 16.74 9.23 25.37
N LYS A 64 15.42 9.33 25.46
CA LYS A 64 14.48 8.21 25.35
C LYS A 64 13.60 8.43 24.12
N ILE A 65 13.53 7.40 23.29
CA ILE A 65 12.61 7.32 22.16
C ILE A 65 11.57 6.26 22.50
N SER A 66 10.30 6.59 22.34
CA SER A 66 9.18 5.66 22.50
C SER A 66 8.38 5.63 21.21
N ILE A 67 8.24 4.45 20.62
CA ILE A 67 7.41 4.19 19.46
C ILE A 67 6.31 3.25 19.89
N VAL A 68 5.05 3.65 19.69
CA VAL A 68 3.88 2.85 20.04
C VAL A 68 3.04 2.63 18.80
N ARG A 69 2.92 1.38 18.36
CA ARG A 69 2.02 0.96 17.29
C ARG A 69 0.70 0.50 17.88
N ARG A 70 -0.42 1.01 17.38
CA ARG A 70 -1.77 0.60 17.79
C ARG A 70 -2.58 0.16 16.59
N ASP A 71 -3.11 -1.05 16.64
CA ASP A 71 -4.07 -1.51 15.64
C ASP A 71 -5.40 -0.78 15.78
N LEU A 72 -6.00 -0.43 14.65
CA LEU A 72 -7.27 0.28 14.56
C LEU A 72 -8.43 -0.68 14.22
N ASP A 73 -9.65 -0.19 14.38
CA ASP A 73 -10.89 -0.86 13.97
C ASP A 73 -11.23 -0.65 12.49
N SER A 74 -10.32 -0.03 11.72
CA SER A 74 -10.42 0.12 10.28
C SER A 74 -9.50 -0.86 9.56
N TYR A 75 -9.88 -1.24 8.34
CA TYR A 75 -9.21 -2.27 7.57
C TYR A 75 -8.95 -1.84 6.13
N VAL A 76 -7.88 -2.37 5.56
CA VAL A 76 -7.72 -2.56 4.13
C VAL A 76 -8.25 -3.94 3.76
N LEU A 77 -8.94 -4.03 2.63
CA LEU A 77 -9.49 -5.28 2.12
C LEU A 77 -8.61 -5.79 0.98
N HIS A 78 -8.30 -7.07 1.00
CA HIS A 78 -7.71 -7.78 -0.12
C HIS A 78 -8.66 -8.91 -0.53
N ASP A 79 -9.17 -8.84 -1.76
CA ASP A 79 -10.09 -9.82 -2.30
C ASP A 79 -9.37 -10.79 -3.23
N SER A 80 -9.54 -12.09 -2.99
CA SER A 80 -9.04 -13.17 -3.86
C SER A 80 -10.16 -14.13 -4.25
N TRP A 81 -9.93 -14.91 -5.31
CA TRP A 81 -10.92 -15.82 -5.87
C TRP A 81 -10.31 -17.21 -6.06
N ALA A 82 -11.00 -18.24 -5.57
CA ALA A 82 -10.66 -19.63 -5.83
C ALA A 82 -11.93 -20.49 -5.90
N ASN A 83 -12.03 -21.36 -6.90
CA ASN A 83 -13.18 -22.25 -7.12
C ASN A 83 -14.53 -21.52 -7.10
N ASP A 84 -14.64 -20.41 -7.85
CA ASP A 84 -15.81 -19.52 -7.92
C ASP A 84 -16.27 -18.94 -6.56
N LYS A 85 -15.43 -19.06 -5.53
CA LYS A 85 -15.65 -18.50 -4.20
C LYS A 85 -14.73 -17.30 -3.98
N LYS A 86 -15.32 -16.22 -3.47
CA LYS A 86 -14.60 -15.03 -3.02
C LYS A 86 -14.06 -15.23 -1.61
N TYR A 87 -12.83 -14.79 -1.39
CA TYR A 87 -12.19 -14.70 -0.08
C TYR A 87 -11.81 -13.24 0.16
N THR A 88 -12.12 -12.72 1.34
CA THR A 88 -11.77 -11.34 1.71
C THR A 88 -10.91 -11.37 2.96
N ASP A 89 -9.66 -10.96 2.80
CA ASP A 89 -8.75 -10.73 3.91
C ASP A 89 -8.83 -9.26 4.35
N LYS A 90 -8.93 -9.04 5.66
CA LYS A 90 -9.00 -7.72 6.29
C LYS A 90 -7.72 -7.45 7.05
N TYR A 91 -6.92 -6.52 6.57
CA TYR A 91 -5.69 -6.09 7.23
C TYR A 91 -5.97 -4.85 8.05
N ARG A 92 -5.72 -4.90 9.36
CA ARG A 92 -5.93 -3.75 10.24
C ARG A 92 -5.01 -2.61 9.85
N ASN A 93 -5.57 -1.41 9.79
CA ASN A 93 -4.75 -0.21 9.81
C ASN A 93 -4.11 -0.05 11.19
N ALA A 94 -3.04 0.73 11.24
CA ALA A 94 -2.39 1.10 12.48
C ALA A 94 -2.11 2.60 12.52
N GLU A 95 -1.98 3.11 13.74
CA GLU A 95 -1.34 4.39 14.01
C GLU A 95 -0.03 4.16 14.75
N ILE A 96 0.93 5.07 14.53
CA ILE A 96 2.24 5.05 15.19
C ILE A 96 2.38 6.33 16.00
N ALA A 97 2.45 6.23 17.33
CA ALA A 97 2.83 7.35 18.18
C ALA A 97 4.36 7.35 18.38
N LEU A 98 4.99 8.50 18.17
CA LEU A 98 6.42 8.74 18.42
C LEU A 98 6.57 9.82 19.48
N THR A 99 7.24 9.47 20.57
CA THR A 99 7.63 10.42 21.62
C THR A 99 9.14 10.38 21.78
N ILE A 100 9.77 11.56 21.74
CA ILE A 100 11.20 11.73 22.02
C ILE A 100 11.33 12.60 23.26
N THR A 101 12.01 12.08 24.27
CA THR A 101 12.34 12.79 25.51
C THR A 101 13.84 12.99 25.59
N GLN A 102 14.30 14.18 25.96
CA GLN A 102 15.71 14.47 26.22
C GLN A 102 15.84 15.21 27.55
N ASN A 103 16.72 14.72 28.44
CA ASN A 103 16.87 15.26 29.80
C ASN A 103 15.50 15.41 30.49
N GLU A 104 14.71 14.34 30.46
CA GLU A 104 13.36 14.25 31.06
C GLU A 104 12.30 15.22 30.48
N LYS A 105 12.63 15.97 29.42
CA LYS A 105 11.68 16.85 28.72
C LYS A 105 11.27 16.24 27.38
N VAL A 106 9.96 16.21 27.13
CA VAL A 106 9.42 15.83 25.81
C VAL A 106 9.82 16.90 24.80
N ILE A 107 10.56 16.50 23.77
CA ILE A 107 11.02 17.38 22.68
C ILE A 107 10.31 17.11 21.36
N LEU A 108 9.65 15.96 21.23
CA LEU A 108 8.74 15.63 20.15
C LEU A 108 7.67 14.69 20.68
N ASP A 109 6.41 14.95 20.33
CA ASP A 109 5.29 14.04 20.58
C ASP A 109 4.32 14.15 19.41
N THR A 110 4.14 13.06 18.67
CA THR A 110 3.38 13.06 17.43
C THR A 110 2.77 11.69 17.15
N VAL A 111 1.68 11.68 16.37
CA VAL A 111 1.02 10.45 15.93
C VAL A 111 0.94 10.44 14.40
N PHE A 112 1.33 9.32 13.82
CA PHE A 112 1.29 9.09 12.38
C PHE A 112 0.17 8.14 11.97
N LYS A 113 -0.46 8.46 10.85
CA LYS A 113 -1.36 7.58 10.11
C LYS A 113 -1.02 7.66 8.63
N LYS A 114 -1.25 6.56 7.90
CA LYS A 114 -0.87 6.47 6.48
C LYS A 114 -1.49 7.58 5.61
N GLU A 115 -2.65 8.11 6.00
CA GLU A 115 -3.35 9.20 5.29
C GLU A 115 -2.51 10.49 5.21
N GLN A 116 -1.59 10.73 6.15
CA GLN A 116 -0.71 11.91 6.12
C GLN A 116 0.29 11.88 4.95
N PHE A 117 0.52 10.69 4.36
CA PHE A 117 1.46 10.47 3.28
C PHE A 117 0.82 10.59 1.89
N ALA A 118 -0.46 10.98 1.81
CA ALA A 118 -1.24 11.02 0.56
C ALA A 118 -0.61 11.87 -0.54
N LYS A 119 0.06 12.97 -0.17
CA LYS A 119 0.76 13.84 -1.13
C LYS A 119 1.93 13.15 -1.82
N SER A 120 2.57 12.19 -1.15
CA SER A 120 3.74 11.48 -1.64
C SER A 120 3.36 10.16 -2.33
N LEU A 121 2.28 9.52 -1.89
CA LEU A 121 1.90 8.17 -2.29
C LEU A 121 0.78 8.10 -3.34
N GLY A 122 0.00 9.17 -3.47
CA GLY A 122 -1.27 9.11 -4.19
C GLY A 122 -2.35 8.39 -3.38
N ASN A 123 -3.60 8.77 -3.63
CA ASN A 123 -4.74 8.26 -2.86
C ASN A 123 -5.07 6.80 -3.17
N ASP A 124 -4.68 6.28 -4.33
CA ASP A 124 -5.06 4.92 -4.74
C ASP A 124 -4.22 3.86 -4.04
N PHE A 125 -2.90 4.04 -3.96
CA PHE A 125 -2.04 3.18 -3.15
C PHE A 125 -2.46 3.19 -1.67
N LEU A 126 -2.76 4.37 -1.12
CA LEU A 126 -3.18 4.46 0.29
C LEU A 126 -4.50 3.77 0.62
N LYS A 127 -5.37 3.50 -0.37
CA LYS A 127 -6.60 2.72 -0.14
C LYS A 127 -6.32 1.23 0.08
N ILE A 128 -5.23 0.73 -0.51
CA ILE A 128 -4.84 -0.68 -0.50
C ILE A 128 -3.63 -0.98 0.40
N ALA A 129 -3.02 0.05 0.98
CA ALA A 129 -1.84 -0.10 1.83
C ALA A 129 -2.15 0.11 3.32
N ILE A 130 -1.37 -0.54 4.18
CA ILE A 130 -1.37 -0.36 5.64
C ILE A 130 -0.08 0.31 6.11
N PHE A 131 -0.13 1.00 7.26
CA PHE A 131 1.09 1.43 7.95
C PHE A 131 1.71 0.20 8.63
N HIS A 132 2.67 -0.41 7.97
CA HIS A 132 3.22 -1.70 8.36
C HIS A 132 4.12 -1.57 9.58
N ASN A 133 5.16 -0.75 9.48
CA ASN A 133 6.20 -0.70 10.52
C ASN A 133 6.90 0.66 10.59
N TYR A 134 7.49 0.97 11.75
CA TYR A 134 8.25 2.19 12.01
C TYR A 134 9.26 1.97 13.15
N TRP A 135 10.55 2.24 12.93
CA TRP A 135 11.59 1.98 13.93
C TRP A 135 12.70 3.04 13.95
N PHE A 136 13.39 3.09 15.09
CA PHE A 136 14.61 3.88 15.24
C PHE A 136 15.74 3.25 14.42
N LYS A 137 16.42 4.06 13.60
CA LYS A 137 17.51 3.61 12.74
C LYS A 137 18.88 4.03 13.27
N LYS A 138 19.11 5.32 13.47
CA LYS A 138 20.37 5.85 14.02
C LYS A 138 20.23 7.24 14.64
N ILE A 139 21.27 7.66 15.36
CA ILE A 139 21.40 9.00 15.92
C ILE A 139 22.83 9.51 15.68
N ASP A 140 22.94 10.79 15.39
CA ASP A 140 24.23 11.48 15.27
C ASP A 140 24.20 12.85 15.98
N GLU A 141 25.06 13.77 15.58
CA GLU A 141 25.10 15.14 16.10
C GLU A 141 23.99 16.04 15.53
N LYS A 142 23.50 15.74 14.32
CA LYS A 142 22.46 16.50 13.64
C LYS A 142 21.08 16.14 14.17
N GLY A 143 20.85 14.85 14.40
CA GLY A 143 19.49 14.39 14.66
C GLY A 143 19.34 12.89 14.88
N ILE A 144 18.09 12.46 14.83
CA ILE A 144 17.66 11.06 14.90
C ILE A 144 17.03 10.70 13.56
N GLU A 145 17.41 9.55 13.03
CA GLU A 145 16.80 8.95 11.85
C GLU A 145 15.92 7.78 12.25
N PHE A 146 14.73 7.75 11.68
CA PHE A 146 13.77 6.67 11.77
C PHE A 146 13.47 6.16 10.38
N PHE A 147 13.12 4.89 10.28
CA PHE A 147 12.67 4.28 9.05
C PHE A 147 11.24 3.77 9.21
N GLY A 148 10.43 3.90 8.17
CA GLY A 148 9.05 3.47 8.15
C GLY A 148 8.67 2.82 6.83
N VAL A 149 7.62 2.00 6.90
CA VAL A 149 7.13 1.17 5.80
C VAL A 149 5.61 1.29 5.73
N ILE A 150 5.10 1.65 4.56
CA ILE A 150 3.68 1.55 4.19
C ILE A 150 3.59 0.55 3.05
N THR A 151 2.86 -0.54 3.22
CA THR A 151 2.84 -1.64 2.23
C THR A 151 1.43 -2.07 1.88
N GLU A 152 1.24 -2.47 0.63
CA GLU A 152 0.11 -3.30 0.23
C GLU A 152 0.33 -4.72 0.76
N PRO A 153 -0.53 -5.22 1.67
CA PRO A 153 -0.37 -6.55 2.25
C PRO A 153 -0.23 -7.66 1.21
N GLU A 154 0.59 -8.68 1.50
CA GLU A 154 0.82 -9.85 0.64
C GLU A 154 1.44 -9.54 -0.74
N THR A 155 2.11 -8.38 -0.86
CA THR A 155 2.82 -7.98 -2.07
C THR A 155 4.17 -7.32 -1.73
N ASP A 156 5.01 -7.14 -2.75
CA ASP A 156 6.24 -6.35 -2.65
C ASP A 156 6.00 -4.85 -2.88
N ASN A 157 4.75 -4.42 -3.03
CA ASN A 157 4.40 -3.03 -3.30
C ASN A 157 4.45 -2.20 -2.01
N THR A 158 5.62 -1.65 -1.73
CA THR A 158 5.92 -0.89 -0.53
C THR A 158 6.35 0.55 -0.82
N LEU A 159 6.10 1.44 0.13
CA LEU A 159 6.84 2.67 0.31
C LEU A 159 7.68 2.57 1.56
N ASP A 160 8.97 2.64 1.33
CA ASP A 160 9.98 2.82 2.35
C ASP A 160 10.30 4.31 2.48
N PHE A 161 10.37 4.80 3.71
CA PHE A 161 10.65 6.21 3.97
C PHE A 161 11.49 6.40 5.23
N ASN A 162 12.14 7.56 5.29
CA ASN A 162 12.86 8.01 6.46
C ASN A 162 12.19 9.24 7.06
N HIS A 163 12.21 9.30 8.39
CA HIS A 163 11.93 10.51 9.15
C HIS A 163 13.21 10.98 9.83
N PHE A 164 13.55 12.27 9.69
CA PHE A 164 14.73 12.87 10.28
C PHE A 164 14.31 13.93 11.29
N TYR A 165 14.55 13.66 12.57
CA TYR A 165 14.34 14.64 13.62
C TYR A 165 15.62 15.44 13.85
N ASN A 166 15.61 16.73 13.51
CA ASN A 166 16.77 17.60 13.65
C ASN A 166 16.81 18.29 15.02
N PHE A 167 17.92 18.12 15.75
CA PHE A 167 18.04 18.67 17.11
C PHE A 167 18.08 20.20 17.15
N LYS A 168 18.55 20.86 16.10
CA LYS A 168 18.66 22.31 16.03
C LYS A 168 17.31 22.95 15.68
N THR A 169 16.67 22.46 14.62
CA THR A 169 15.41 23.04 14.13
C THR A 169 14.19 22.53 14.87
N LYS A 170 14.32 21.43 15.63
CA LYS A 170 13.22 20.73 16.31
C LYS A 170 12.11 20.29 15.34
N LYS A 171 12.48 20.03 14.09
CA LYS A 171 11.56 19.58 13.05
C LYS A 171 11.79 18.11 12.74
N LEU A 172 10.70 17.42 12.44
CA LEU A 172 10.70 16.10 11.85
C LEU A 172 10.46 16.25 10.34
N GLU A 173 11.41 15.79 9.54
CA GLU A 173 11.37 15.89 8.09
C GLU A 173 11.18 14.51 7.47
N PHE A 174 10.42 14.45 6.37
CA PHE A 174 10.12 13.22 5.64
C PHE A 174 10.91 13.16 4.34
N ALA A 175 11.45 11.97 4.03
CA ALA A 175 12.00 11.67 2.72
C ALA A 175 11.70 10.22 2.34
N ILE A 176 11.38 9.99 1.06
CA ILE A 176 11.28 8.63 0.50
C ILE A 176 12.66 7.98 0.54
N ALA A 177 12.74 6.73 0.97
CA ALA A 177 13.99 5.97 0.94
C ALA A 177 14.36 5.71 -0.51
N LYS A 178 15.63 5.97 -0.87
CA LYS A 178 16.14 5.57 -2.18
C LYS A 178 16.50 4.10 -2.10
N GLU A 179 16.14 3.32 -3.11
CA GLU A 179 16.77 2.03 -3.35
C GLU A 179 18.26 2.31 -3.56
N GLU A 180 19.11 1.76 -2.70
CA GLU A 180 20.54 1.69 -2.98
C GLU A 180 20.68 0.61 -4.06
N GLU A 181 21.13 0.98 -5.26
CA GLU A 181 21.51 0.00 -6.27
C GLU A 181 22.59 -0.89 -5.63
N GLU A 182 22.33 -2.19 -5.52
CA GLU A 182 23.34 -3.16 -5.08
C GLU A 182 24.51 -3.11 -6.07
N GLU A 183 25.66 -2.56 -5.64
CA GLU A 183 26.93 -2.62 -6.38
C GLU A 183 27.54 -4.03 -6.36
#